data_AF-A0A848X3W7-F1
#
_entry.id   AF-A0A848X3W7-F1
#
_cell.length_a   1.000
_cell.length_b   1.000
_cell.length_c   1.000
_cell.angle_alpha   90.00
_cell.angle_beta   90.00
_cell.angle_gamma   90.00
#
_symmetry.space_group_name_H-M   'P 1'
#
loop_
_entity.id
_entity.type
_entity.pdbx_description
1 polymer ?
#
loop_
_entity_poly.entity_id
_entity_poly.type
_entity_poly.pdbx_seq_one_letter_code
_entity_poly.pdbx_strand_id
1 'polypeptide(L)' 'MKRIIGMGVGVAYLGLAFIALRKASAGWATGFEDLGFWWTVIAVILTIAAGGALVGTWLHTSESES' A
#
# COMPACT_ATOMS: atom_id res chain seq x y z
N MET A 1 0.12 -21.09 7.13
CA MET A 1 0.94 -20.58 6.00
C MET A 1 0.26 -19.46 5.21
N LYS A 2 -1.02 -19.58 4.81
CA LYS A 2 -1.74 -18.54 4.03
C LYS A 2 -1.78 -17.15 4.70
N ARG A 3 -1.90 -17.11 6.03
CA ARG A 3 -1.94 -15.88 6.85
C ARG A 3 -0.64 -15.05 6.79
N ILE A 4 0.51 -15.72 6.75
CA ILE A 4 1.84 -15.08 6.67
C ILE A 4 2.05 -14.47 5.28
N ILE A 5 1.55 -15.14 4.24
CA ILE A 5 1.67 -14.67 2.85
C ILE A 5 0.88 -13.38 2.65
N GLY A 6 -0.38 -13.34 3.10
CA GLY A 6 -1.21 -12.14 2.94
C GLY A 6 -0.73 -10.94 3.77
N MET A 7 -0.23 -11.17 4.99
CA MET A 7 0.45 -10.13 5.78
C MET A 7 1.75 -9.66 5.12
N GLY A 8 2.57 -10.57 4.61
CA GLY A 8 3.82 -10.21 3.91
C GLY A 8 3.58 -9.37 2.66
N VAL A 9 2.56 -9.71 1.87
CA VAL A 9 2.16 -8.95 0.69
C VAL A 9 1.65 -7.55 1.10
N GLY A 10 0.81 -7.46 2.14
CA GLY A 10 0.35 -6.17 2.65
C GLY A 10 1.50 -5.24 3.08
N VAL A 11 2.50 -5.79 3.80
CA VAL A 11 3.70 -5.03 4.20
C VAL A 11 4.54 -4.61 2.99
N ALA A 12 4.69 -5.46 1.99
CA ALA A 12 5.40 -5.10 0.76
C ALA A 12 4.71 -3.94 0.01
N TYR A 13 3.38 -3.98 -0.12
CA TYR A 13 2.61 -2.89 -0.71
C TYR A 13 2.71 -1.58 0.10
N LEU A 14 2.74 -1.64 1.44
CA LEU A 14 2.99 -0.46 2.28
C LEU A 14 4.39 0.13 2.06
N GLY A 15 5.41 -0.73 1.92
CA GLY A 15 6.77 -0.29 1.60
C GLY A 15 6.83 0.46 0.27
N LEU A 16 6.16 -0.07 -0.76
CA LEU A 16 6.04 0.60 -2.06
C LEU A 16 5.24 1.91 -1.96
N ALA A 17 4.15 1.94 -1.19
CA ALA A 17 3.36 3.14 -0.96
C ALA A 17 4.19 4.25 -0.31
N PHE A 18 5.05 3.90 0.66
CA PHE A 18 5.95 4.85 1.30
C PHE A 18 6.99 5.42 0.33
N ILE A 19 7.56 4.59 -0.54
CA ILE A 19 8.50 5.04 -1.58
C ILE A 19 7.79 6.00 -2.55
N ALA A 20 6.58 5.64 -3.00
CA ALA A 20 5.77 6.49 -3.87
C ALA A 20 5.46 7.84 -3.21
N LEU A 21 5.12 7.86 -1.92
CA LEU A 21 4.87 9.08 -1.18
C LEU A 21 6.13 9.98 -1.10
N ARG A 22 7.32 9.40 -0.88
CA ARG A 22 8.58 10.16 -0.92
C ARG A 22 8.86 10.77 -2.29
N LYS A 23 8.56 10.03 -3.37
CA LYS A 23 8.69 10.54 -4.74
C LYS A 23 7.69 11.65 -5.04
N ALA A 24 6.46 11.53 -4.54
CA ALA A 24 5.47 12.58 -4.61
C ALA A 24 5.99 13.85 -3.93
N SER A 25 6.40 13.76 -2.66
CA SER A 25 6.95 14.90 -1.90
C SER A 25 8.10 15.59 -2.62
N ALA A 26 8.99 14.82 -3.25
CA ALA A 26 10.08 15.38 -4.07
C ALA A 26 9.56 16.11 -5.32
N GLY A 27 8.56 15.58 -6.01
CA GLY A 27 7.91 16.24 -7.15
C GLY A 27 7.28 17.57 -6.77
N TRP A 28 6.53 17.60 -5.67
CA TRP A 28 5.95 18.84 -5.12
C TRP A 28 7.03 19.85 -4.72
N ALA A 29 8.11 19.41 -4.07
CA ALA A 29 9.18 20.29 -3.61
C ALA A 29 10.05 20.86 -4.75
N THR A 30 10.10 20.19 -5.90
CA THR A 30 10.88 20.61 -7.07
C THR A 30 10.07 21.46 -8.06
N GLY A 31 8.77 21.72 -7.78
CA GLY A 31 7.87 22.46 -8.67
C GLY A 31 7.29 21.64 -9.82
N PHE A 32 7.54 20.33 -9.86
CA PHE A 32 6.96 19.40 -10.84
C PHE A 32 5.65 18.82 -10.29
N GLU A 33 4.59 19.61 -10.35
CA GLU A 33 3.27 19.27 -9.78
C GLU A 33 2.66 18.00 -10.38
N ASP A 34 2.78 17.78 -11.70
CA ASP A 34 2.28 16.56 -12.37
C ASP A 34 2.94 15.29 -11.81
N LEU A 35 4.26 15.36 -11.58
CA LEU A 35 5.01 14.26 -10.98
C LEU A 35 4.55 14.02 -9.53
N GLY A 36 4.38 15.09 -8.76
CA GLY A 36 3.83 15.04 -7.40
C GLY A 36 2.43 14.41 -7.35
N PHE A 37 1.56 14.80 -8.26
CA PHE A 37 0.20 14.31 -8.39
C PHE A 37 0.16 12.81 -8.70
N TRP A 38 0.80 12.36 -9.78
CA TRP A 38 0.76 10.95 -10.18
C TRP A 38 1.40 10.00 -9.15
N TRP A 39 2.51 10.41 -8.52
CA TRP A 39 3.08 9.62 -7.42
C TRP A 39 2.17 9.55 -6.20
N THR A 40 1.38 10.61 -5.91
CA THR A 40 0.38 10.60 -4.85
C THR A 40 -0.75 9.62 -5.19
N VAL A 41 -1.24 9.62 -6.43
CA VAL A 41 -2.26 8.66 -6.92
C VAL A 41 -1.76 7.21 -6.74
N ILE A 42 -0.52 6.93 -7.13
CA ILE A 42 0.10 5.61 -6.95
C ILE A 42 0.17 5.24 -5.47
N ALA A 43 0.62 6.16 -4.60
CA ALA A 43 0.71 5.92 -3.16
C ALA A 43 -0.66 5.55 -2.55
N VAL A 44 -1.73 6.23 -2.97
CA VAL A 44 -3.11 5.93 -2.52
C VAL A 44 -3.55 4.53 -2.97
N ILE A 45 -3.35 4.19 -4.24
CA ILE A 45 -3.74 2.87 -4.78
C ILE A 45 -2.98 1.75 -4.05
N LEU A 46 -1.67 1.91 -3.83
CA LEU A 46 -0.86 0.92 -3.11
C LEU A 46 -1.29 0.77 -1.65
N THR A 47 -1.69 1.87 -1.00
CA THR A 47 -2.23 1.85 0.37
C THR A 47 -3.55 1.10 0.44
N ILE A 48 -4.44 1.30 -0.53
CA ILE A 48 -5.71 0.54 -0.62
C ILE A 48 -5.44 -0.94 -0.87
N ALA A 49 -4.51 -1.27 -1.79
CA ALA A 49 -4.11 -2.66 -2.04
C ALA A 49 -3.54 -3.34 -0.80
N ALA A 50 -2.68 -2.64 -0.05
CA ALA A 50 -2.17 -3.11 1.23
C ALA A 50 -3.30 -3.33 2.25
N GLY A 51 -4.22 -2.36 2.37
CA GLY A 51 -5.39 -2.47 3.24
C GLY A 51 -6.24 -3.69 2.90
N GLY A 52 -6.54 -3.92 1.62
CA GLY A 52 -7.27 -5.09 1.14
C GLY A 52 -6.55 -6.41 1.44
N ALA A 53 -5.24 -6.46 1.25
CA ALA A 53 -4.43 -7.64 1.60
C ALA A 53 -4.45 -7.93 3.11
N LEU A 54 -4.30 -6.90 3.94
CA LEU A 54 -4.31 -7.04 5.41
C LEU A 54 -5.71 -7.43 5.93
N VAL A 55 -6.75 -6.72 5.52
CA VAL A 55 -8.14 -6.97 5.94
C VAL A 55 -8.63 -8.31 5.41
N GLY A 56 -8.37 -8.64 4.14
CA GLY A 56 -8.73 -9.92 3.56
C GLY A 56 -8.04 -11.09 4.27
N THR A 57 -6.79 -10.91 4.69
CA THR A 57 -6.07 -11.91 5.49
C THR A 57 -6.66 -12.07 6.90
N TRP A 58 -7.11 -10.97 7.51
CA TRP A 58 -7.70 -10.98 8.84
C TRP A 58 -9.07 -11.67 8.85
N LEU A 59 -9.95 -11.32 7.92
CA LEU A 59 -11.27 -11.94 7.77
C LEU A 59 -11.19 -13.44 7.47
N HIS A 60 -10.33 -13.83 6.53
CA HIS A 60 -10.16 -15.25 6.17
C HIS A 60 -9.60 -16.10 7.30
N THR A 61 -8.92 -15.48 8.27
CA THR A 61 -8.47 -16.17 9.49
C THR A 61 -9.64 -16.42 10.43
N SER A 62 -10.48 -15.41 10.67
CA SER A 62 -11.63 -15.51 11.58
C SER A 62 -12.66 -16.56 11.15
N GLU A 63 -12.87 -16.73 9.83
CA GLU A 63 -13.77 -17.75 9.29
C GLU A 63 -13.22 -19.18 9.39
N SER A 64 -11.92 -19.37 9.63
CA SER A 64 -11.32 -20.70 9.76
C SER A 64 -11.36 -21.28 11.18
N GLU A 65 -11.75 -20.46 12.18
CA GLU A 65 -11.84 -20.84 13.60
C GLU A 65 -13.28 -21.09 14.11
N SER A 66 -14.30 -21.07 13.23
CA SER A 66 -15.70 -21.41 13.55
C SER A 66 -16.13 -22.75 12.98
#